data_AF-A0A2N1M319-F1
#
_entry.id   AF-A0A2N1M319-F1
#
_cell.length_a   1.000
_cell.length_b   1.000
_cell.length_c   1.000
_cell.angle_alpha   90.00
_cell.angle_beta   90.00
_cell.angle_gamma   90.00
#
_symmetry.space_group_name_H-M   'P 1'
#
loop_
_entity.id
_entity.type
_entity.pdbx_description
1 polymer ?
#
loop_
_entity_poly.entity_id
_entity_poly.type
_entity_poly.pdbx_seq_one_letter_code
_entity_poly.pdbx_strand_id
1 'polypeptide(L)'
;MFNILLNNSSASNQKRIKLVLGLNALSHGSSISIHTDCSQLISLWKRFVDAPFSPKLLREHNHLLWLSIHHLVKDRNLKINLIKVPAHGDDIYNIQADSLAKDAHLSLQPTVSPLAFCYVPCLLTFNSLPIDMNIRHFLRFIADARALLSFCSMARFTALGSPSLFDWAGIHFCLSQIKGFASHKNGRPEFWIF
;
A
#
# COMPACT_ATOMS: atom_id res chain seq x y z
N MET A 1 -8.90 7.31 -29.01
CA MET A 1 -7.96 6.30 -28.49
C MET A 1 -7.04 7.00 -27.50
N PHE A 2 -7.33 6.93 -26.20
CA PHE A 2 -6.45 7.49 -25.16
C PHE A 2 -5.51 6.39 -24.69
N ASN A 3 -4.25 6.44 -25.15
CA ASN A 3 -3.19 5.52 -24.73
C ASN A 3 -2.55 6.06 -23.44
N ILE A 4 -2.96 5.54 -22.28
CA ILE A 4 -2.18 5.71 -21.05
C ILE A 4 -1.14 4.59 -21.06
N LEU A 5 0.08 4.90 -21.47
CA LEU A 5 1.20 3.96 -21.42
C LEU A 5 1.87 4.06 -20.05
N LEU A 6 1.83 2.96 -19.31
CA LEU A 6 2.43 2.86 -17.98
C LEU A 6 3.79 2.18 -18.11
N ASN A 7 4.82 3.01 -18.17
CA ASN A 7 6.21 2.62 -18.36
C ASN A 7 7.00 2.35 -17.08
N ASN A 8 8.16 1.73 -17.22
CA ASN A 8 8.73 0.86 -16.19
C ASN A 8 9.70 1.55 -15.21
N SER A 9 9.83 2.87 -15.22
CA SER A 9 10.98 3.56 -14.60
C SER A 9 10.83 4.15 -13.19
N SER A 10 9.85 3.77 -12.36
CA SER A 10 9.89 4.18 -10.93
C SER A 10 9.18 3.29 -9.93
N ALA A 11 9.62 3.40 -8.66
CA ALA A 11 9.13 2.71 -7.47
C ALA A 11 7.60 2.59 -7.46
N SER A 12 7.10 1.38 -7.18
CA SER A 12 5.75 0.89 -7.52
C SER A 12 4.53 1.79 -7.23
N ASN A 13 4.69 2.82 -6.40
CA ASN A 13 3.66 3.80 -6.04
C ASN A 13 3.41 4.80 -7.16
N GLN A 14 4.46 5.30 -7.82
CA GLN A 14 4.34 6.30 -8.88
C GLN A 14 3.57 5.77 -10.10
N LYS A 15 3.80 4.50 -10.48
CA LYS A 15 3.04 3.82 -11.55
C LYS A 15 1.54 3.80 -11.25
N ARG A 16 1.17 3.56 -10.00
CA ARG A 16 -0.24 3.49 -9.56
C ARG A 16 -0.89 4.87 -9.50
N ILE A 17 -0.16 5.89 -9.06
CA ILE A 17 -0.65 7.29 -9.08
C ILE A 17 -0.93 7.74 -10.51
N LYS A 18 -0.01 7.49 -11.46
CA LYS A 18 -0.22 7.79 -12.88
C LYS A 18 -1.45 7.09 -13.44
N LEU A 19 -1.66 5.83 -13.08
CA LEU A 19 -2.85 5.08 -13.46
C LEU A 19 -4.12 5.74 -12.89
N VAL A 20 -4.17 6.05 -11.59
CA VAL A 20 -5.32 6.73 -10.97
C VAL A 20 -5.62 8.05 -11.67
N LEU A 21 -4.61 8.89 -11.91
CA LEU A 21 -4.75 10.18 -12.60
C LEU A 21 -5.29 9.99 -14.03
N GLY A 22 -4.73 9.04 -14.77
CA GLY A 22 -5.17 8.72 -16.12
C GLY A 22 -6.62 8.25 -16.18
N LEU A 23 -7.02 7.37 -15.25
CA LEU A 23 -8.41 6.91 -15.15
C LEU A 23 -9.36 8.05 -14.74
N ASN A 24 -8.92 8.93 -13.85
CA ASN A 24 -9.69 10.09 -13.41
C ASN A 24 -9.91 11.13 -14.53
N ALA A 25 -9.11 11.12 -15.59
CA ALA A 25 -9.29 11.97 -16.76
C ALA A 25 -10.30 11.42 -17.78
N LEU A 26 -10.73 10.16 -17.64
CA LEU A 26 -11.66 9.53 -18.58
C LEU A 26 -13.11 9.94 -18.29
N SER A 27 -13.90 10.11 -19.34
CA SER A 27 -15.35 10.32 -19.24
C SER A 27 -16.09 9.03 -18.86
N HIS A 28 -17.27 9.18 -18.27
CA HIS A 28 -18.14 8.05 -17.91
C HIS A 28 -18.47 7.18 -19.13
N GLY A 29 -18.48 5.86 -18.93
CA GLY A 29 -18.78 4.87 -19.97
C GLY A 29 -17.65 4.63 -20.99
N SER A 30 -16.50 5.27 -20.82
CA SER A 30 -15.35 5.12 -21.73
C SER A 30 -14.84 3.68 -21.78
N SER A 31 -14.40 3.27 -22.97
CA SER A 31 -13.72 2.00 -23.20
C SER A 31 -12.30 2.27 -23.73
N ILE A 32 -11.29 1.79 -23.01
CA ILE A 32 -9.88 2.00 -23.36
C ILE A 32 -9.05 0.73 -23.21
N SER A 33 -7.93 0.69 -23.94
CA SER A 33 -6.90 -0.34 -23.77
C SER A 33 -5.63 0.31 -23.23
N ILE A 34 -5.08 -0.25 -22.15
CA ILE A 34 -3.85 0.21 -21.52
C ILE A 34 -2.78 -0.84 -21.82
N HIS A 35 -1.72 -0.41 -22.49
CA HIS A 35 -0.57 -1.26 -22.81
C HIS A 35 0.47 -1.10 -21.70
N THR A 36 0.93 -2.23 -21.14
CA THR A 36 1.91 -2.23 -20.04
C THR A 36 2.79 -3.48 -20.09
N ASP A 37 4.07 -3.32 -19.77
CA ASP A 37 5.02 -4.41 -19.58
C ASP A 37 5.03 -4.94 -18.13
N CYS A 38 4.28 -4.29 -17.23
CA CYS A 38 4.24 -4.65 -15.81
C CYS A 38 3.29 -5.83 -15.55
N SER A 39 3.85 -7.04 -15.55
CA SER A 39 3.10 -8.28 -15.24
C SER A 39 2.43 -8.24 -13.85
N GLN A 40 3.06 -7.61 -12.86
CA GLN A 40 2.49 -7.45 -11.52
C GLN A 40 1.23 -6.59 -11.53
N LEU A 41 1.21 -5.50 -12.31
CA LEU A 41 0.04 -4.64 -12.47
C LEU A 41 -1.14 -5.45 -13.02
N ILE A 42 -0.91 -6.22 -14.09
CA ILE A 42 -1.94 -7.06 -14.72
C ILE A 42 -2.48 -8.10 -13.73
N SER A 43 -1.59 -8.76 -12.97
CA SER A 43 -1.99 -9.75 -11.97
C SER A 43 -2.87 -9.14 -10.86
N LEU A 44 -2.45 -7.99 -10.32
CA LEU A 44 -3.21 -7.30 -9.28
C LEU A 44 -4.53 -6.74 -9.80
N TRP A 45 -4.56 -6.23 -11.04
CA TRP A 45 -5.76 -5.75 -11.71
C TRP A 45 -6.82 -6.86 -11.81
N LYS A 46 -6.45 -8.02 -12.35
CA LYS A 46 -7.36 -9.18 -12.43
C LYS A 46 -7.89 -9.59 -11.06
N ARG A 47 -7.06 -9.49 -10.02
CA ARG A 47 -7.42 -9.91 -8.66
C ARG A 47 -8.32 -8.92 -7.93
N PHE A 48 -8.21 -7.62 -8.20
CA PHE A 48 -8.84 -6.59 -7.37
C PHE A 48 -9.73 -5.59 -8.11
N VAL A 49 -9.65 -5.54 -9.43
CA VAL A 49 -10.47 -4.64 -10.26
C VAL A 49 -11.51 -5.42 -11.04
N ASP A 50 -11.08 -6.46 -11.77
CA ASP A 50 -12.00 -7.29 -12.57
C ASP A 50 -12.86 -8.23 -11.70
N ALA A 51 -12.35 -8.60 -10.54
CA ALA A 51 -13.04 -9.45 -9.59
C ALA A 51 -13.92 -8.63 -8.62
N PRO A 52 -14.96 -9.23 -8.02
CA PRO A 52 -15.67 -8.64 -6.89
C PRO A 52 -14.72 -8.28 -5.75
N PHE A 53 -15.10 -7.28 -4.95
CA PHE A 53 -14.28 -6.79 -3.85
C PHE A 53 -13.83 -7.93 -2.93
N SER A 54 -12.52 -7.97 -2.64
CA SER A 54 -11.93 -8.93 -1.72
C SER A 54 -11.23 -8.20 -0.57
N PRO A 55 -11.49 -8.58 0.70
CA PRO A 55 -10.75 -8.04 1.85
C PRO A 55 -9.25 -8.32 1.80
N LYS A 56 -8.80 -9.25 0.93
CA LYS A 56 -7.36 -9.46 0.67
C LYS A 56 -6.67 -8.20 0.17
N LEU A 57 -7.41 -7.30 -0.50
CA LEU A 57 -6.89 -6.03 -0.98
C LEU A 57 -6.33 -5.16 0.16
N LEU A 58 -6.99 -5.16 1.32
CA LEU A 58 -6.59 -4.40 2.51
C LEU A 58 -5.24 -4.86 3.10
N ARG A 59 -4.73 -6.01 2.66
CA ARG A 59 -3.42 -6.55 3.06
C ARG A 59 -2.33 -6.21 2.05
N GLU A 60 -2.67 -5.61 0.92
CA GLU A 60 -1.69 -5.25 -0.09
C GLU A 60 -1.02 -3.92 0.23
N HIS A 61 0.21 -3.78 -0.25
CA HIS A 61 0.90 -2.51 -0.19
C HIS A 61 0.20 -1.48 -1.10
N ASN A 62 0.02 -0.25 -0.62
CA ASN A 62 -0.76 0.82 -1.25
C ASN A 62 -2.19 0.38 -1.64
N HIS A 63 -2.85 -0.34 -0.73
CA HIS A 63 -4.24 -0.77 -0.92
C HIS A 63 -5.20 0.40 -1.16
N LEU A 64 -4.90 1.60 -0.66
CA LEU A 64 -5.69 2.81 -0.90
C LEU A 64 -5.72 3.23 -2.37
N LEU A 65 -4.59 3.11 -3.09
CA LEU A 65 -4.54 3.38 -4.53
C LEU A 65 -5.38 2.35 -5.31
N TRP A 66 -5.32 1.08 -4.91
CA TRP A 66 -6.14 0.03 -5.54
C TRP A 66 -7.63 0.18 -5.27
N LEU A 67 -8.00 0.56 -4.05
CA LEU A 67 -9.38 0.93 -3.72
C LEU A 67 -9.85 2.10 -4.58
N SER A 68 -8.99 3.10 -4.79
CA SER A 68 -9.28 4.24 -5.67
C SER A 68 -9.51 3.81 -7.10
N ILE A 69 -8.63 2.96 -7.65
CA ILE A 69 -8.78 2.40 -9.01
C ILE A 69 -10.09 1.64 -9.13
N HIS A 70 -10.34 0.68 -8.24
CA HIS A 70 -11.55 -0.13 -8.28
C HIS A 70 -12.83 0.73 -8.15
N HIS A 71 -12.80 1.75 -7.30
CA HIS A 71 -13.91 2.70 -7.16
C HIS A 71 -14.12 3.52 -8.45
N LEU A 72 -13.07 4.16 -8.98
CA LEU A 72 -13.14 4.96 -10.22
C LEU A 72 -13.68 4.15 -11.39
N VAL A 73 -13.22 2.91 -11.56
CA VAL A 73 -13.67 2.03 -12.64
C VAL A 73 -15.17 1.74 -12.53
N LYS A 74 -15.66 1.47 -11.33
CA LYS A 74 -17.08 1.17 -11.10
C LYS A 74 -17.97 2.41 -11.18
N ASP A 75 -17.58 3.48 -10.49
CA ASP A 75 -18.33 4.73 -10.42
C ASP A 75 -18.52 5.35 -11.82
N ARG A 76 -17.48 5.31 -12.64
CA ARG A 76 -17.52 5.83 -14.01
C ARG A 76 -17.92 4.82 -15.07
N ASN A 77 -18.25 3.58 -14.70
CA ASN A 77 -18.56 2.49 -15.63
C ASN A 77 -17.52 2.34 -16.76
N LEU A 78 -16.23 2.38 -16.38
CA LEU A 78 -15.12 2.30 -17.33
C LEU A 78 -14.89 0.87 -17.78
N LYS A 79 -14.65 0.67 -19.07
CA LYS A 79 -14.24 -0.62 -19.65
C LYS A 79 -12.77 -0.56 -20.01
N ILE A 80 -11.93 -1.22 -19.22
CA ILE A 80 -10.48 -1.13 -19.37
C ILE A 80 -9.93 -2.51 -19.70
N ASN A 81 -9.19 -2.60 -20.80
CA ASN A 81 -8.46 -3.81 -21.17
C ASN A 81 -6.97 -3.60 -20.95
N LEU A 82 -6.33 -4.40 -20.09
CA LEU A 82 -4.88 -4.38 -19.92
C LEU A 82 -4.21 -5.35 -20.90
N ILE A 83 -3.35 -4.82 -21.76
CA ILE A 83 -2.61 -5.58 -22.77
C ILE A 83 -1.15 -5.66 -22.35
N LYS A 84 -0.63 -6.88 -22.21
CA LYS A 84 0.78 -7.12 -21.90
C LYS A 84 1.63 -6.83 -23.15
N VAL A 85 2.61 -5.95 -23.03
CA VAL A 85 3.63 -5.74 -24.05
C VAL A 85 4.99 -6.29 -23.59
N PRO A 86 5.87 -6.73 -24.50
CA PRO A 86 7.23 -7.12 -24.14
C PRO A 86 8.02 -5.94 -23.56
N ALA A 87 8.76 -6.19 -22.48
CA ALA A 87 9.73 -5.22 -21.98
C ALA A 87 10.84 -5.06 -23.03
N HIS A 88 11.20 -3.82 -23.37
CA HIS A 88 12.27 -3.49 -24.32
C HIS A 88 12.07 -3.99 -25.76
N GLY A 89 10.83 -4.19 -26.21
CA GLY A 89 10.55 -4.32 -27.64
C GLY A 89 10.65 -2.97 -28.37
N ASP A 90 10.78 -2.98 -29.70
CA ASP A 90 10.79 -1.79 -30.58
C ASP A 90 9.41 -1.11 -30.68
N ASP A 91 8.66 -1.04 -29.58
CA ASP A 91 7.42 -0.27 -29.48
C ASP A 91 7.75 1.20 -29.22
N ILE A 92 7.60 2.03 -30.25
CA ILE A 92 7.89 3.46 -30.24
C ILE A 92 7.15 4.17 -29.09
N TYR A 93 5.91 3.77 -28.80
CA TYR A 93 5.11 4.39 -27.75
C TYR A 93 5.58 4.00 -26.36
N ASN A 94 5.99 2.74 -26.19
CA ASN A 94 6.62 2.30 -24.95
C ASN A 94 7.96 3.03 -24.75
N ILE A 95 8.81 3.12 -25.78
CA ILE A 95 10.08 3.85 -25.69
C ILE A 95 9.85 5.32 -25.29
N GLN A 96 8.87 5.98 -25.91
CA GLN A 96 8.53 7.36 -25.59
C GLN A 96 8.06 7.51 -24.14
N ALA A 97 7.18 6.63 -23.67
CA ALA A 97 6.68 6.68 -22.30
C ALA A 97 7.77 6.34 -21.26
N ASP A 98 8.74 5.47 -21.59
CA ASP A 98 9.92 5.19 -20.76
C ASP A 98 10.82 6.41 -20.64
N SER A 99 11.06 7.11 -21.76
CA SER A 99 11.81 8.37 -21.78
C SER A 99 11.13 9.41 -20.90
N LEU A 100 9.84 9.68 -21.12
CA LEU A 100 9.07 10.64 -20.32
C LEU A 100 9.07 10.29 -18.82
N ALA A 101 8.99 9.01 -18.49
CA ALA A 101 9.01 8.58 -17.11
C ALA A 101 10.40 8.70 -16.47
N LYS A 102 11.50 8.50 -17.23
CA LYS A 102 12.87 8.80 -16.80
C LYS A 102 13.08 10.29 -16.59
N ASP A 103 12.63 11.13 -17.53
CA ASP A 103 12.74 12.59 -17.43
C ASP A 103 11.98 13.13 -16.22
N ALA A 104 10.77 12.61 -15.97
CA ALA A 104 9.99 12.94 -14.77
C ALA A 104 10.67 12.47 -13.47
N HIS A 105 11.41 11.37 -13.50
CA HIS A 105 12.18 10.91 -12.33
C HIS A 105 13.37 11.82 -12.02
N LEU A 106 14.01 12.36 -13.06
CA LEU A 106 15.11 13.32 -12.96
C LEU A 106 14.64 14.74 -12.62
N SER A 107 13.37 15.05 -12.89
CA SER A 107 12.75 16.31 -12.48
C SER A 107 12.45 16.36 -10.97
N LEU A 108 12.43 17.56 -10.39
CA LEU A 108 12.08 17.78 -8.99
C LEU A 108 10.69 17.19 -8.70
N GLN A 109 10.65 16.05 -8.00
CA GLN A 109 9.39 15.36 -7.69
C GLN A 109 8.48 16.28 -6.88
N PRO A 110 7.18 16.41 -7.23
CA PRO A 110 6.25 17.15 -6.40
C PRO A 110 6.24 16.60 -4.99
N THR A 111 6.28 17.46 -3.97
CA THR A 111 6.22 17.10 -2.55
C THR A 111 4.84 16.59 -2.11
N VAL A 112 3.97 16.26 -3.06
CA VAL A 112 2.57 15.93 -2.83
C VAL A 112 2.46 14.48 -2.41
N SER A 113 1.81 14.26 -1.27
CA SER A 113 1.54 12.91 -0.75
C SER A 113 0.73 12.09 -1.76
N PRO A 114 1.09 10.81 -2.02
CA PRO A 114 0.29 9.88 -2.83
C PRO A 114 -1.20 9.83 -2.45
N LEU A 115 -1.49 10.08 -1.18
CA LEU A 115 -2.84 10.13 -0.62
C LEU A 115 -3.70 11.26 -1.17
N ALA A 116 -3.10 12.36 -1.64
CA ALA A 116 -3.82 13.47 -2.26
C ALA A 116 -4.56 13.04 -3.54
N PHE A 117 -4.17 11.91 -4.13
CA PHE A 117 -4.76 11.35 -5.34
C PHE A 117 -5.68 10.15 -5.05
N CYS A 118 -5.88 9.79 -3.77
CA CYS A 118 -6.75 8.68 -3.41
C CYS A 118 -8.23 9.09 -3.43
N TYR A 119 -9.01 8.48 -4.32
CA TYR A 119 -10.46 8.60 -4.39
C TYR A 119 -11.09 7.35 -3.78
N VAL A 120 -10.96 7.18 -2.46
CA VAL A 120 -11.46 6.00 -1.75
C VAL A 120 -12.82 6.24 -1.12
N PRO A 121 -13.81 5.34 -1.31
CA PRO A 121 -15.13 5.46 -0.68
C PRO A 121 -15.08 5.24 0.84
N CYS A 122 -14.04 4.58 1.34
CA CYS A 122 -13.80 4.39 2.77
C CYS A 122 -12.29 4.45 3.04
N LEU A 123 -11.88 5.41 3.88
CA LEU A 123 -10.50 5.59 4.32
C LEU A 123 -10.40 5.17 5.79
N LEU A 124 -9.57 4.17 6.08
CA LEU A 124 -9.29 3.81 7.47
C LEU A 124 -8.26 4.79 8.04
N THR A 125 -8.57 5.35 9.20
CA THR A 125 -7.71 6.30 9.90
C THR A 125 -7.39 5.85 11.32
N PHE A 126 -6.22 6.22 11.81
CA PHE A 126 -5.83 6.11 13.21
C PHE A 126 -5.27 7.44 13.68
N ASN A 127 -5.81 8.00 14.78
CA ASN A 127 -5.49 9.36 15.24
C ASN A 127 -5.60 10.40 14.11
N SER A 128 -6.66 10.31 13.31
CA SER A 128 -6.91 11.17 12.14
C SER A 128 -5.89 11.05 10.99
N LEU A 129 -4.93 10.12 11.08
CA LEU A 129 -3.98 9.84 10.00
C LEU A 129 -4.43 8.62 9.20
N PRO A 130 -4.35 8.66 7.85
CA PRO A 130 -4.71 7.53 7.01
C PRO A 130 -3.76 6.35 7.20
N ILE A 131 -4.33 5.15 7.28
CA ILE A 131 -3.57 3.90 7.37
C ILE A 131 -3.21 3.46 5.95
N ASP A 132 -2.04 3.87 5.46
CA ASP A 132 -1.50 3.46 4.15
C ASP A 132 -0.48 2.33 4.26
N MET A 133 -0.83 1.29 5.00
CA MET A 133 -0.03 0.08 5.12
C MET A 133 -0.92 -1.15 5.17
N ASN A 134 -0.34 -2.34 5.10
CA ASN A 134 -1.09 -3.58 5.28
C ASN A 134 -1.86 -3.52 6.61
N ILE A 135 -3.20 -3.59 6.55
CA ILE A 135 -4.05 -3.39 7.72
C ILE A 135 -3.84 -4.48 8.78
N ARG A 136 -3.49 -5.70 8.39
CA ARG A 136 -3.13 -6.76 9.36
C ARG A 136 -1.84 -6.41 10.11
N HIS A 137 -0.84 -5.87 9.41
CA HIS A 137 0.41 -5.43 10.04
C HIS A 137 0.15 -4.23 10.95
N PHE A 138 -0.68 -3.28 10.51
CA PHE A 138 -1.07 -2.14 11.33
C PHE A 138 -1.78 -2.57 12.63
N LEU A 139 -2.78 -3.45 12.54
CA LEU A 139 -3.48 -3.96 13.72
C LEU A 139 -2.54 -4.74 14.65
N ARG A 140 -1.61 -5.51 14.08
CA ARG A 140 -0.58 -6.21 14.86
C ARG A 140 0.34 -5.22 15.59
N PHE A 141 0.78 -4.17 14.90
CA PHE A 141 1.61 -3.12 15.49
C PHE A 141 0.91 -2.44 16.68
N ILE A 142 -0.38 -2.09 16.54
CA ILE A 142 -1.16 -1.50 17.65
C ILE A 142 -1.28 -2.48 18.83
N ALA A 143 -1.54 -3.75 18.55
CA ALA A 143 -1.62 -4.79 19.58
C ALA A 143 -0.29 -4.93 20.33
N ASP A 144 0.83 -4.99 19.60
CA ASP A 144 2.17 -5.15 20.17
C ASP A 144 2.57 -3.90 20.99
N ALA A 145 2.23 -2.70 20.51
CA ALA A 145 2.47 -1.46 21.27
C ALA A 145 1.67 -1.41 22.59
N ARG A 146 0.40 -1.85 22.58
CA ARG A 146 -0.42 -1.94 23.81
C ARG A 146 0.12 -2.98 24.79
N ALA A 147 0.60 -4.10 24.27
CA ALA A 147 1.24 -5.13 25.07
C ALA A 147 2.50 -4.60 25.75
N LEU A 148 3.36 -3.91 24.99
CA LEU A 148 4.57 -3.28 25.52
C LEU A 148 4.22 -2.25 26.60
N LEU A 149 3.24 -1.37 26.36
CA LEU A 149 2.79 -0.40 27.36
C LEU A 149 2.31 -1.06 28.66
N SER A 150 1.54 -2.15 28.54
CA SER A 150 1.06 -2.91 29.70
C SER A 150 2.22 -3.53 30.48
N PHE A 151 3.20 -4.08 29.76
CA PHE A 151 4.43 -4.62 30.34
C PHE A 151 5.24 -3.54 31.08
N CYS A 152 5.46 -2.39 30.44
CA CYS A 152 6.16 -1.25 31.05
C CYS A 152 5.49 -0.74 32.33
N SER A 153 4.17 -0.91 32.42
CA SER A 153 3.35 -0.42 33.54
C SER A 153 3.22 -1.43 34.69
N MET A 154 3.86 -2.59 34.62
CA MET A 154 3.78 -3.59 35.69
C MET A 154 4.44 -3.07 36.99
N ALA A 155 3.83 -3.41 38.13
CA ALA A 155 4.28 -2.95 39.46
C ALA A 155 5.76 -3.22 39.76
N ARG A 156 6.31 -4.31 39.19
CA ARG A 156 7.73 -4.66 39.33
C ARG A 156 8.67 -3.63 38.71
N PHE A 157 8.27 -2.96 37.62
CA PHE A 157 9.06 -1.89 37.01
C PHE A 157 8.86 -0.57 37.72
N THR A 158 7.64 -0.26 38.17
CA THR A 158 7.38 0.94 38.98
C THR A 158 8.13 0.90 40.32
N ALA A 159 8.40 -0.29 40.86
CA ALA A 159 9.23 -0.48 42.05
C ALA A 159 10.73 -0.21 41.79
N LEU A 160 11.20 -0.40 40.55
CA LEU A 160 12.60 -0.16 40.16
C LEU A 160 12.85 1.33 39.82
N GLY A 161 11.81 2.09 39.47
CA GLY A 161 11.89 3.52 39.24
C GLY A 161 10.86 4.03 38.24
N SER A 162 10.93 5.31 37.90
CA SER A 162 10.08 5.92 36.86
C SER A 162 10.26 5.20 35.52
N PRO A 163 9.18 4.95 34.74
CA PRO A 163 9.28 4.38 33.40
C PRO A 163 10.25 5.12 32.47
N SER A 164 10.49 6.42 32.69
CA SER A 164 11.45 7.21 31.91
C SER A 164 12.92 6.81 32.09
N LEU A 165 13.25 6.01 33.11
CA LEU A 165 14.62 5.57 33.41
C LEU A 165 15.08 4.39 32.55
N PHE A 166 14.15 3.72 31.87
CA PHE A 166 14.42 2.52 31.10
C PHE A 166 14.54 2.82 29.61
N ASP A 167 15.56 2.25 28.96
CA ASP A 167 15.61 2.18 27.50
C ASP A 167 14.62 1.11 27.00
N TRP A 168 13.36 1.51 26.85
CA TRP A 168 12.31 0.61 26.37
C TRP A 168 12.55 0.10 24.95
N ALA A 169 13.26 0.86 24.12
CA ALA A 169 13.61 0.41 22.77
C ALA A 169 14.63 -0.72 22.82
N GLY A 170 15.69 -0.56 23.63
CA GLY A 170 16.68 -1.59 23.90
C GLY A 170 16.09 -2.84 24.56
N ILE A 171 15.25 -2.65 25.59
CA ILE A 171 14.55 -3.75 26.26
C ILE A 171 13.67 -4.51 25.27
N HIS A 172 12.83 -3.81 24.51
CA HIS A 172 11.97 -4.44 23.49
C HIS A 172 12.80 -5.18 22.43
N PHE A 173 13.92 -4.60 21.98
CA PHE A 173 14.83 -5.27 21.06
C PHE A 173 15.37 -6.57 21.65
N CYS A 174 15.95 -6.56 22.85
CA CYS A 174 16.47 -7.75 23.52
C CYS A 174 15.39 -8.84 23.68
N LEU A 175 14.21 -8.42 24.13
CA LEU A 175 13.05 -9.28 24.30
C LEU A 175 12.59 -9.92 22.98
N SER A 176 12.59 -9.16 21.88
CA SER A 176 12.22 -9.67 20.55
C SER A 176 13.17 -10.76 20.01
N GLN A 177 14.40 -10.83 20.53
CA GLN A 177 15.37 -11.86 20.15
C GLN A 177 15.14 -13.20 20.86
N ILE A 178 14.36 -13.22 21.94
CA ILE A 178 14.08 -14.43 22.71
C ILE A 178 13.06 -15.28 21.94
N LYS A 179 13.48 -16.48 21.49
CA LYS A 179 12.57 -17.43 20.82
C LYS A 179 11.40 -17.77 21.75
N GLY A 180 10.18 -17.57 21.27
CA GLY A 180 8.95 -17.85 22.01
C GLY A 180 8.41 -16.65 22.82
N PHE A 181 9.17 -15.55 22.91
CA PHE A 181 8.69 -14.31 23.51
C PHE A 181 7.48 -13.76 22.72
N ALA A 182 7.55 -13.76 21.39
CA ALA A 182 6.42 -13.43 20.52
C ALA A 182 5.66 -14.67 19.99
N SER A 183 5.53 -15.74 20.77
CA SER A 183 4.94 -17.00 20.26
C SER A 183 3.44 -16.87 20.00
N HIS A 184 3.01 -17.26 18.81
CA HIS A 184 1.62 -17.50 18.46
C HIS A 184 1.32 -18.99 18.60
N LYS A 185 0.53 -19.40 19.59
CA LYS A 185 -0.12 -20.72 19.60
C LYS A 185 -1.50 -20.61 18.93
N ASN A 186 -1.77 -21.51 17.98
CA ASN A 186 -3.09 -21.68 17.35
C ASN A 186 -3.71 -20.43 16.69
N GLY A 187 -2.88 -19.54 16.13
CA GLY A 187 -3.37 -18.35 15.42
C GLY A 187 -4.01 -17.28 16.31
N ARG A 188 -4.00 -17.48 17.63
CA ARG A 188 -4.34 -16.45 18.62
C ARG A 188 -3.03 -15.92 19.22
N PRO A 189 -2.83 -14.59 19.30
CA PRO A 189 -1.76 -14.06 20.13
C PRO A 189 -2.09 -14.42 21.58
N GLU A 190 -1.38 -15.38 22.16
CA GLU A 190 -1.29 -15.50 23.61
C GLU A 190 -0.43 -14.30 24.05
N PHE A 191 -1.11 -13.23 24.44
CA PHE A 191 -0.46 -12.10 25.08
C PHE A 191 0.15 -12.59 26.38
N TRP A 192 1.35 -12.10 26.66
CA TRP A 192 1.94 -11.88 27.98
C TRP A 192 1.01 -12.22 29.15
N ILE A 193 0.90 -13.50 29.50
CA ILE A 193 0.38 -13.89 30.79
C ILE A 193 1.58 -13.78 31.72
N PHE A 194 1.76 -12.59 32.28
CA PHE A 194 2.58 -12.40 33.47
C PHE A 194 1.69 -12.42 34.71
#